data_AF-A0A091LX33-F1
#
_entry.id   AF-A0A091LX33-F1
#
_cell.length_a   1.000
_cell.length_b   1.000
_cell.length_c   1.000
_cell.angle_alpha   90.00
_cell.angle_beta   90.00
_cell.angle_gamma   90.00
#
_symmetry.space_group_name_H-M   'P 1'
#
loop_
_entity.id
_entity.type
_entity.pdbx_description
1 polymer ?
#
loop_
_entity_poly.entity_id
_entity_poly.type
_entity_poly.pdbx_seq_one_letter_code
_entity_poly.pdbx_strand_id
1 'polypeptide(L)'
;GAVRFPSWKFPDKVSCDLDLPALLERYSYTESSPEFSQHSHVVLLELVIDRLLLLLQSFTGYTENLLSEHAIPPAQSVGPCMSAGLTVRRYWCSMLKLGAFYQQLLAEKKACRRESPTLQSTPQAGKPEEECLKHSLPDVLELRTSTGVARSTSLCPSSSVRAPDSDASGSSLPRAPHSVAKSSHSIPTQTTGLSLGPCDTCAGAQASLHEVSKAITSICQSQNIPSALSRFQEMVEEATGRNTLSATDMSYWASEQSKDLSRISKHLQMLLQHVDPLKSELEESEKQKDELQKQVEDFSQLLQVEKETHAQQRKEAEKNLEVKNKEYLEAVARLEQDKDDLRRGAALLEERFSALKEELAAKQAAVQELEVTKTTLLEEMRTTMVARSQLLELEEKVQLLTDQRESLHQELSTTTTQLEKEKATVESMLRHQE
;
A
#
# COMPACT_ATOMS: atom_id res chain seq x y z
N GLY A 1 19.67 -15.01 -3.30
CA GLY A 1 20.33 -13.87 -3.97
C GLY A 1 19.36 -12.71 -4.10
N ALA A 2 19.84 -11.50 -4.41
CA ALA A 2 18.96 -10.35 -4.64
C ALA A 2 17.96 -10.67 -5.76
N VAL A 3 16.67 -10.42 -5.52
CA VAL A 3 15.62 -10.75 -6.47
C VAL A 3 15.65 -9.71 -7.61
N ARG A 4 15.79 -10.19 -8.85
CA ARG A 4 15.97 -9.34 -10.02
C ARG A 4 14.63 -9.06 -10.68
N PHE A 5 13.96 -7.99 -10.22
CA PHE A 5 12.74 -7.49 -10.85
C PHE A 5 13.03 -6.25 -11.69
N PRO A 6 12.36 -6.09 -12.85
CA PRO A 6 12.44 -4.87 -13.63
C PRO A 6 11.84 -3.70 -12.83
N SER A 7 12.43 -2.52 -12.94
CA SER A 7 11.94 -1.31 -12.28
C SER A 7 10.60 -0.90 -12.87
N TRP A 8 9.62 -0.69 -12.00
CA TRP A 8 8.34 -0.12 -12.35
C TRP A 8 8.49 1.29 -12.96
N LYS A 9 9.43 2.10 -12.45
CA LYS A 9 9.68 3.44 -12.98
C LYS A 9 10.56 3.44 -14.25
N PHE A 10 11.56 2.57 -14.30
CA PHE A 10 12.51 2.45 -15.41
C PHE A 10 12.49 1.00 -15.94
N PRO A 11 11.48 0.61 -16.75
CA PRO A 11 11.27 -0.80 -17.15
C PRO A 11 12.44 -1.42 -17.93
N ASP A 12 13.31 -0.58 -18.49
CA ASP A 12 14.55 -0.94 -19.17
C ASP A 12 15.67 -1.37 -18.21
N LYS A 13 15.50 -1.15 -16.90
CA LYS A 13 16.50 -1.41 -15.87
C LYS A 13 15.97 -2.38 -14.82
N VAL A 14 16.88 -3.10 -14.19
CA VAL A 14 16.57 -3.90 -13.00
C VAL A 14 16.46 -2.95 -11.80
N SER A 15 15.39 -3.06 -11.01
CA SER A 15 15.14 -2.15 -9.89
C SER A 15 16.30 -2.14 -8.89
N CYS A 16 16.88 -3.31 -8.56
CA CYS A 16 18.02 -3.40 -7.64
C CYS A 16 19.33 -2.78 -8.17
N ASP A 17 19.45 -2.55 -9.48
CA ASP A 17 20.67 -2.06 -10.12
C ASP A 17 20.60 -0.56 -10.46
N LEU A 18 19.55 0.12 -10.02
CA LEU A 18 19.39 1.57 -10.20
C LEU A 18 20.36 2.34 -9.31
N ASP A 19 21.11 3.26 -9.94
CA ASP A 19 21.99 4.21 -9.26
C ASP A 19 21.17 5.28 -8.52
N LEU A 20 20.79 4.95 -7.28
CA LEU A 20 20.01 5.83 -6.41
C LEU A 20 20.72 7.16 -6.11
N PRO A 21 22.02 7.20 -5.76
CA PRO A 21 22.75 8.46 -5.58
C PRO A 21 22.65 9.38 -6.81
N ALA A 22 22.92 8.87 -8.02
CA ALA A 22 22.86 9.67 -9.23
C ALA A 22 21.43 10.17 -9.53
N LEU A 23 20.40 9.36 -9.25
CA LEU A 23 19.00 9.77 -9.41
C LEU A 23 18.60 10.85 -8.40
N LEU A 24 19.00 10.73 -7.13
CA LEU A 24 18.69 11.71 -6.09
C LEU A 24 19.39 13.05 -6.34
N GLU A 25 20.65 13.02 -6.82
CA GLU A 25 21.38 14.22 -7.21
C GLU A 25 20.72 14.90 -8.42
N ARG A 26 20.37 14.10 -9.44
CA ARG A 26 19.73 14.59 -10.67
C ARG A 26 18.36 15.22 -10.44
N TYR A 27 17.58 14.71 -9.49
CA TYR A 27 16.24 15.22 -9.16
C TYR A 27 16.23 15.99 -7.83
N SER A 28 17.35 16.64 -7.50
CA SER A 28 17.46 17.48 -6.31
C SER A 28 16.63 18.76 -6.45
N TYR A 29 16.12 19.26 -5.32
CA TYR A 29 15.35 20.50 -5.29
C TYR A 29 16.23 21.68 -5.68
N THR A 30 15.74 22.53 -6.58
CA THR A 30 16.41 23.76 -7.01
C THR A 30 15.44 24.94 -6.97
N GLU A 31 15.82 25.98 -6.25
CA GLU A 31 15.00 27.18 -6.05
C GLU A 31 14.89 28.04 -7.33
N SER A 32 15.86 27.90 -8.23
CA SER A 32 15.93 28.63 -9.52
C SER A 32 14.92 28.17 -10.57
N SER A 33 14.27 27.02 -10.39
CA SER A 33 13.36 26.45 -11.39
C SER A 33 12.20 25.67 -10.73
N PRO A 34 11.07 26.34 -10.43
CA PRO A 34 9.95 25.71 -9.74
C PRO A 34 9.31 24.58 -10.54
N GLU A 35 9.26 24.70 -11.88
CA GLU A 35 8.71 23.66 -12.77
C GLU A 35 9.57 22.37 -12.74
N PHE A 36 10.89 22.52 -12.75
CA PHE A 36 11.82 21.40 -12.64
C PHE A 36 11.73 20.75 -11.25
N SER A 37 11.60 21.54 -10.19
CA SER A 37 11.41 21.03 -8.84
C SER A 37 10.09 20.26 -8.71
N GLN A 38 8.99 20.75 -9.29
CA GLN A 38 7.72 20.02 -9.33
C GLN A 38 7.85 18.69 -10.10
N HIS A 39 8.51 18.68 -11.26
CA HIS A 39 8.80 17.45 -12.00
C HIS A 39 9.65 16.47 -11.17
N SER A 40 10.69 16.98 -10.51
CA SER A 40 11.57 16.20 -9.64
C SER A 40 10.82 15.55 -8.48
N HIS A 41 9.89 16.26 -7.84
CA HIS A 41 9.03 15.69 -6.81
C HIS A 41 8.19 14.51 -7.31
N VAL A 42 7.61 14.61 -8.51
CA VAL A 42 6.83 13.52 -9.11
C VAL A 42 7.74 12.31 -9.38
N VAL A 43 8.90 12.53 -9.98
CA VAL A 43 9.85 11.44 -10.29
C VAL A 43 10.35 10.75 -9.02
N LEU A 44 10.65 11.51 -7.96
CA LEU A 44 11.07 10.96 -6.67
C LEU A 44 9.96 10.17 -6.00
N LEU A 45 8.70 10.63 -6.06
CA LEU A 45 7.55 9.88 -5.55
C LEU A 45 7.39 8.55 -6.30
N GLU A 46 7.48 8.57 -7.62
CA GLU A 46 7.44 7.35 -8.44
C GLU A 46 8.62 6.40 -8.15
N LEU A 47 9.79 6.95 -7.84
CA LEU A 47 10.95 6.17 -7.40
C LEU A 47 10.72 5.52 -6.03
N VAL A 48 10.04 6.19 -5.10
CA VAL A 48 9.64 5.59 -3.82
C VAL A 48 8.65 4.45 -4.05
N ILE A 49 7.67 4.62 -4.93
CA ILE A 49 6.73 3.57 -5.32
C ILE A 49 7.48 2.36 -5.90
N ASP A 50 8.44 2.60 -6.80
CA ASP A 50 9.32 1.56 -7.36
C ASP A 50 10.02 0.74 -6.26
N ARG A 51 10.57 1.40 -5.24
CA ARG A 51 11.23 0.72 -4.11
C ARG A 51 10.28 -0.11 -3.26
N LEU A 52 9.09 0.42 -2.98
CA LEU A 52 8.07 -0.30 -2.24
C LEU A 52 7.62 -1.55 -3.00
N LEU A 53 7.45 -1.44 -4.32
CA LEU A 53 7.12 -2.59 -5.16
C LEU A 53 8.25 -3.62 -5.17
N LEU A 54 9.51 -3.21 -5.30
CA LEU A 54 10.65 -4.11 -5.17
C LEU A 54 10.64 -4.86 -3.83
N LEU A 55 10.36 -4.17 -2.72
CA LEU A 55 10.28 -4.77 -1.40
C LEU A 55 9.19 -5.85 -1.35
N LEU A 56 7.98 -5.53 -1.81
CA LEU A 56 6.85 -6.46 -1.84
C LEU A 56 7.15 -7.68 -2.72
N GLN A 57 7.73 -7.48 -3.89
CA GLN A 57 8.09 -8.57 -4.80
C GLN A 57 9.21 -9.44 -4.22
N SER A 58 10.18 -8.83 -3.54
CA SER A 58 11.27 -9.55 -2.85
C SER A 58 10.74 -10.44 -1.73
N PHE A 59 9.86 -9.91 -0.89
CA PHE A 59 9.19 -10.68 0.16
C PHE A 59 8.28 -11.77 -0.43
N THR A 60 7.55 -11.46 -1.49
CA THR A 60 6.73 -12.45 -2.21
C THR A 60 7.60 -13.62 -2.68
N GLY A 61 8.71 -13.34 -3.37
CA GLY A 61 9.64 -14.39 -3.81
C GLY A 61 10.26 -15.18 -2.65
N TYR A 62 10.60 -14.52 -1.54
CA TYR A 62 11.08 -15.21 -0.34
C TYR A 62 10.03 -16.16 0.26
N THR A 63 8.79 -15.70 0.41
CA THR A 63 7.71 -16.52 0.96
C THR A 63 7.30 -17.66 0.03
N GLU A 64 7.27 -17.44 -1.29
CA GLU A 64 7.02 -18.49 -2.28
C GLU A 64 8.12 -19.56 -2.24
N ASN A 65 9.40 -19.17 -2.07
CA ASN A 65 10.50 -20.12 -1.89
C ASN A 65 10.40 -20.89 -0.57
N LEU A 66 10.00 -20.23 0.53
CA LEU A 66 9.83 -20.86 1.84
C LEU A 66 8.69 -21.88 1.84
N LEU A 67 7.63 -21.61 1.08
CA LEU A 67 6.47 -22.48 0.93
C LEU A 67 6.69 -23.63 -0.08
N SER A 68 7.76 -23.58 -0.87
CA SER A 68 8.10 -24.61 -1.86
C SER A 68 9.15 -25.57 -1.30
N GLU A 69 8.92 -26.88 -1.38
CA GLU A 69 9.92 -27.91 -1.04
C GLU A 69 11.14 -27.93 -2.00
N HIS A 70 11.09 -27.19 -3.11
CA HIS A 70 12.17 -27.19 -4.08
C HIS A 70 13.29 -26.26 -3.63
N ALA A 71 14.40 -26.84 -3.16
CA ALA A 71 15.63 -26.16 -2.74
C ALA A 71 16.34 -25.34 -3.84
N ILE A 72 15.79 -25.28 -5.05
CA ILE A 72 16.33 -24.53 -6.19
C ILE A 72 15.26 -23.56 -6.67
N PRO A 73 15.46 -22.24 -6.51
CA PRO A 73 14.57 -21.26 -7.13
C PRO A 73 14.60 -21.48 -8.64
N PRO A 74 13.45 -21.68 -9.32
CA PRO A 74 13.46 -21.65 -10.77
C PRO A 74 14.05 -20.31 -11.19
N ALA A 75 14.98 -20.34 -12.15
CA ALA A 75 15.49 -19.13 -12.79
C ALA A 75 14.32 -18.44 -13.49
N GLN A 76 13.56 -17.63 -12.75
CA GLN A 76 12.41 -16.92 -13.28
C GLN A 76 12.92 -15.95 -14.33
N SER A 77 12.58 -16.24 -15.58
CA SER A 77 12.69 -15.31 -16.68
C SER A 77 12.02 -14.00 -16.26
N VAL A 78 12.73 -12.89 -16.45
CA VAL A 78 12.28 -11.51 -16.21
C VAL A 78 10.97 -11.30 -16.96
N GLY A 79 9.85 -11.52 -16.28
CA GLY A 79 8.53 -11.25 -16.83
C GLY A 79 8.32 -9.74 -16.98
N PRO A 80 7.31 -9.31 -17.77
CA PRO A 80 6.95 -7.90 -17.87
C PRO A 80 6.74 -7.28 -16.49
N CYS A 81 7.08 -6.00 -16.31
CA CYS A 81 6.75 -5.25 -15.07
C CYS A 81 5.29 -5.50 -14.69
N MET A 82 5.08 -6.17 -13.56
CA MET A 82 3.74 -6.35 -13.02
C MET A 82 3.18 -5.00 -12.60
N SER A 83 1.89 -4.78 -12.81
CA SER A 83 1.24 -3.59 -12.28
C SER A 83 1.36 -3.54 -10.75
N ALA A 84 1.32 -2.34 -10.18
CA ALA A 84 1.39 -2.16 -8.73
C ALA A 84 0.29 -2.97 -8.01
N GLY A 85 -0.94 -2.95 -8.53
CA GLY A 85 -2.06 -3.70 -7.95
C GLY A 85 -1.86 -5.21 -7.98
N LEU A 86 -1.33 -5.77 -9.09
CA LEU A 86 -1.04 -7.20 -9.18
C LEU A 86 0.10 -7.63 -8.24
N THR A 87 1.12 -6.78 -8.11
CA THR A 87 2.22 -6.98 -7.16
C THR A 87 1.72 -7.06 -5.72
N VAL A 88 0.90 -6.08 -5.30
CA VAL A 88 0.31 -6.06 -3.95
C VAL A 88 -0.60 -7.26 -3.72
N ARG A 89 -1.45 -7.61 -4.70
CA ARG A 89 -2.34 -8.78 -4.61
C ARG A 89 -1.53 -10.07 -4.44
N ARG A 90 -0.48 -10.27 -5.23
CA ARG A 90 0.37 -11.46 -5.14
C ARG A 90 1.09 -11.56 -3.81
N TYR A 91 1.61 -10.44 -3.30
CA TYR A 91 2.19 -10.36 -1.97
C TYR A 91 1.18 -10.79 -0.90
N TRP A 92 -0.02 -10.19 -0.91
CA TRP A 92 -1.04 -10.51 0.08
C TRP A 92 -1.47 -11.97 0.04
N CYS A 93 -1.70 -12.52 -1.17
CA CYS A 93 -2.00 -13.94 -1.35
C CYS A 93 -0.89 -14.84 -0.78
N SER A 94 0.37 -14.48 -0.97
CA SER A 94 1.52 -15.25 -0.47
C SER A 94 1.63 -15.16 1.06
N MET A 95 1.38 -13.98 1.64
CA MET A 95 1.32 -13.80 3.09
C MET A 95 0.19 -14.60 3.75
N LEU A 96 -0.99 -14.68 3.12
CA LEU A 96 -2.09 -15.51 3.60
C LEU A 96 -1.74 -17.00 3.59
N LYS A 97 -1.09 -17.48 2.52
CA LYS A 97 -0.59 -18.86 2.44
C LYS A 97 0.44 -19.15 3.52
N LEU A 98 1.38 -18.22 3.75
CA LEU A 98 2.37 -18.34 4.82
C LEU A 98 1.72 -18.39 6.21
N GLY A 99 0.71 -17.55 6.44
CA GLY A 99 -0.07 -17.56 7.69
C GLY A 99 -0.78 -18.89 7.92
N ALA A 100 -1.40 -19.46 6.88
CA ALA A 100 -2.04 -20.77 6.93
C ALA A 100 -1.02 -21.88 7.23
N PHE A 101 0.13 -21.85 6.55
CA PHE A 101 1.23 -22.80 6.79
C PHE A 101 1.75 -22.74 8.24
N TYR A 102 1.94 -21.53 8.78
CA TYR A 102 2.37 -21.37 10.17
C TYR A 102 1.33 -21.88 11.18
N GLN A 103 0.03 -21.65 10.92
CA GLN A 103 -1.04 -22.21 11.75
C GLN A 103 -1.08 -23.74 11.70
N GLN A 104 -0.88 -24.34 10.53
CA GLN A 104 -0.77 -25.78 10.37
C GLN A 104 0.42 -26.34 11.16
N LEU A 105 1.61 -25.73 11.04
CA LEU A 105 2.80 -26.13 11.79
C LEU A 105 2.58 -26.05 13.32
N LEU A 106 1.87 -25.02 13.79
CA LEU A 106 1.49 -24.88 15.19
C LEU A 106 0.48 -25.94 15.64
N ALA A 107 -0.47 -26.32 14.77
CA ALA A 107 -1.44 -27.37 15.05
C ALA A 107 -0.77 -28.76 15.10
N GLU A 108 0.13 -29.06 14.16
CA GLU A 108 0.94 -30.28 14.15
C GLU A 108 1.83 -30.37 15.40
N LYS A 109 2.50 -29.28 15.79
CA LYS A 109 3.29 -29.22 17.04
C LYS A 109 2.44 -29.46 18.29
N LYS A 110 1.19 -28.97 18.32
CA LYS A 110 0.24 -29.21 19.41
C LYS A 110 -0.29 -30.65 19.41
N ALA A 111 -0.55 -31.23 18.23
CA ALA A 111 -1.01 -32.61 18.07
C ALA A 111 0.08 -33.61 18.48
N CYS A 112 1.32 -33.43 18.04
CA CYS A 112 2.46 -34.25 18.41
C CYS A 112 2.78 -34.17 19.93
N ARG A 113 2.57 -33.00 20.56
CA ARG A 113 2.62 -32.85 22.03
C ARG A 113 1.48 -33.60 22.74
N ARG A 114 0.32 -33.80 22.10
CA ARG A 114 -0.85 -34.48 22.69
C ARG A 114 -0.78 -36.00 22.54
N GLU A 115 -0.07 -36.51 21.55
CA GLU A 115 0.17 -37.95 21.33
C GLU A 115 1.26 -38.54 22.23
N SER A 116 2.02 -37.70 22.95
CA SER A 116 2.97 -38.14 23.98
C SER A 116 2.48 -37.90 25.42
N PRO A 117 1.56 -38.73 25.97
CA PRO A 117 1.39 -38.79 27.41
C PRO A 117 1.40 -40.23 27.95
N THR A 118 2.44 -41.03 27.69
CA THR A 118 2.90 -42.06 28.66
C THR A 118 4.28 -42.60 28.27
N LEU A 119 5.33 -42.18 28.98
CA LEU A 119 6.50 -42.99 29.37
C LEU A 119 7.53 -42.08 30.05
N GLN A 120 7.57 -42.12 31.38
CA GLN A 120 8.72 -41.64 32.14
C GLN A 120 9.85 -42.67 32.01
N SER A 121 11.07 -42.25 31.64
CA SER A 121 12.30 -42.52 32.41
C SER A 121 13.58 -41.97 31.71
N THR A 122 14.26 -41.08 32.46
CA THR A 122 15.72 -40.93 32.66
C THR A 122 16.65 -40.51 31.50
N PRO A 123 17.64 -39.60 31.73
CA PRO A 123 18.44 -38.99 30.66
C PRO A 123 19.73 -39.75 30.38
N GLN A 124 20.06 -39.96 29.10
CA GLN A 124 21.44 -40.15 28.68
C GLN A 124 21.75 -39.49 27.33
N ALA A 125 22.97 -38.99 27.25
CA ALA A 125 23.51 -38.10 26.24
C ALA A 125 23.78 -38.77 24.89
N GLY A 126 23.69 -38.00 23.80
CA GLY A 126 24.37 -38.29 22.54
C GLY A 126 23.63 -37.88 21.26
N LYS A 127 24.05 -36.75 20.68
CA LYS A 127 24.06 -36.29 19.27
C LYS A 127 22.78 -36.35 18.40
N PRO A 128 22.58 -35.38 17.48
CA PRO A 128 21.39 -35.33 16.63
C PRO A 128 21.63 -36.11 15.33
N GLU A 129 20.76 -37.07 15.03
CA GLU A 129 20.58 -37.57 13.68
C GLU A 129 19.20 -37.14 13.15
N GLU A 130 19.31 -36.59 11.97
CA GLU A 130 18.33 -36.13 11.01
C GLU A 130 17.59 -37.36 10.45
N GLU A 131 16.25 -37.38 10.47
CA GLU A 131 15.41 -37.65 9.29
C GLU A 131 13.96 -38.07 9.61
N CYS A 132 13.09 -37.55 8.74
CA CYS A 132 11.89 -38.19 8.18
C CYS A 132 10.62 -38.21 9.04
N LEU A 133 9.74 -37.24 8.80
CA LEU A 133 8.30 -37.52 8.75
C LEU A 133 7.67 -36.87 7.53
N LYS A 134 7.16 -37.75 6.67
CA LYS A 134 6.48 -37.52 5.40
C LYS A 134 5.21 -36.70 5.59
N HIS A 135 5.09 -35.63 4.81
CA HIS A 135 3.86 -34.84 4.69
C HIS A 135 2.83 -35.54 3.80
N SER A 136 1.60 -35.61 4.29
CA SER A 136 0.42 -35.93 3.48
C SER A 136 -0.40 -34.64 3.31
N LEU A 137 -0.64 -34.23 2.05
CA LEU A 137 -1.36 -33.02 1.68
C LEU A 137 -2.68 -33.40 0.97
N PRO A 138 -3.81 -32.73 1.25
CA PRO A 138 -4.97 -32.75 0.38
C PRO A 138 -4.96 -31.59 -0.62
N ASP A 139 -5.06 -31.99 -1.88
CA ASP A 139 -5.63 -31.41 -3.10
C ASP A 139 -5.79 -29.89 -3.32
N VAL A 140 -5.40 -29.51 -4.52
CA VAL A 140 -5.31 -28.16 -5.08
C VAL A 140 -6.68 -27.66 -5.52
N LEU A 141 -7.14 -26.53 -4.98
CA LEU A 141 -8.23 -25.75 -5.58
C LEU A 141 -7.66 -24.79 -6.62
N GLU A 142 -7.71 -25.20 -7.89
CA GLU A 142 -7.54 -24.31 -9.05
C GLU A 142 -8.76 -23.37 -9.17
N LEU A 143 -8.53 -22.05 -9.20
CA LEU A 143 -9.54 -21.08 -9.60
C LEU A 143 -9.25 -20.61 -11.02
N ARG A 144 -10.02 -21.12 -11.98
CA ARG A 144 -10.08 -20.65 -13.37
C ARG A 144 -10.48 -19.16 -13.40
N THR A 145 -9.69 -18.35 -14.08
CA THR A 145 -10.07 -16.99 -14.48
C THR A 145 -10.62 -17.03 -15.90
N SER A 146 -11.89 -16.65 -16.05
CA SER A 146 -12.53 -16.44 -17.35
C SER A 146 -12.24 -15.01 -17.81
N THR A 147 -11.49 -14.87 -18.90
CA THR A 147 -11.24 -13.60 -19.59
C THR A 147 -12.34 -13.36 -20.62
N GLY A 148 -13.33 -12.54 -20.27
CA GLY A 148 -14.31 -12.01 -21.22
C GLY A 148 -13.77 -10.75 -21.89
N VAL A 149 -13.28 -10.90 -23.12
CA VAL A 149 -12.94 -9.80 -24.03
C VAL A 149 -14.23 -9.32 -24.72
N ALA A 150 -14.61 -8.06 -24.54
CA ALA A 150 -15.58 -7.39 -25.40
C ALA A 150 -14.93 -6.15 -26.03
N ARG A 151 -14.87 -6.20 -27.36
CA ARG A 151 -14.09 -5.39 -28.28
C ARG A 151 -14.92 -4.19 -28.72
N SER A 152 -14.38 -2.99 -28.53
CA SER A 152 -14.86 -1.77 -29.17
C SER A 152 -14.80 -1.92 -30.69
N THR A 153 -15.86 -1.51 -31.38
CA THR A 153 -15.88 -1.41 -32.84
C THR A 153 -16.34 -0.01 -33.21
N SER A 154 -15.35 0.85 -33.52
CA SER A 154 -15.54 1.99 -34.42
C SER A 154 -15.71 1.47 -35.84
N LEU A 155 -16.52 2.15 -36.66
CA LEU A 155 -16.26 2.46 -38.08
C LEU A 155 -17.52 3.08 -38.69
N CYS A 156 -17.44 4.36 -39.06
CA CYS A 156 -18.11 4.87 -40.26
C CYS A 156 -17.27 4.44 -41.47
N PRO A 157 -17.85 4.29 -42.69
CA PRO A 157 -17.73 5.43 -43.62
C PRO A 157 -18.88 5.62 -44.65
N SER A 158 -19.08 6.90 -44.99
CA SER A 158 -19.24 7.50 -46.33
C SER A 158 -20.43 7.19 -47.27
N SER A 159 -21.20 8.27 -47.51
CA SER A 159 -21.46 8.98 -48.79
C SER A 159 -21.87 8.21 -50.07
N SER A 160 -23.03 8.62 -50.64
CA SER A 160 -23.35 8.64 -52.08
C SER A 160 -24.67 9.42 -52.29
N VAL A 161 -24.66 10.69 -52.69
CA VAL A 161 -24.92 11.18 -54.07
C VAL A 161 -25.96 10.37 -54.87
N ARG A 162 -27.16 10.93 -55.07
CA ARG A 162 -27.74 11.48 -56.33
C ARG A 162 -29.27 11.42 -56.32
N ALA A 163 -29.91 12.56 -56.60
CA ALA A 163 -31.25 12.63 -57.20
C ALA A 163 -31.17 12.15 -58.68
N PRO A 164 -32.30 11.87 -59.37
CA PRO A 164 -32.99 12.98 -60.05
C PRO A 164 -34.52 12.80 -60.30
N ASP A 165 -35.12 13.92 -60.78
CA ASP A 165 -36.30 14.10 -61.65
C ASP A 165 -37.69 13.63 -61.16
N SER A 166 -38.84 14.25 -61.46
CA SER A 166 -39.26 15.51 -62.10
C SER A 166 -40.80 15.61 -61.95
N ASP A 167 -41.33 16.82 -62.21
CA ASP A 167 -42.67 17.15 -62.74
C ASP A 167 -43.83 17.60 -61.85
N ALA A 168 -44.59 18.52 -62.49
CA ALA A 168 -45.90 19.13 -62.21
C ALA A 168 -45.88 20.38 -61.30
N SER A 169 -45.90 21.61 -61.85
CA SER A 169 -46.94 22.31 -62.63
C SER A 169 -48.15 22.77 -61.79
N GLY A 170 -48.37 24.09 -61.79
CA GLY A 170 -49.43 24.83 -61.07
C GLY A 170 -48.80 26.00 -60.30
N SER A 171 -49.18 27.28 -60.39
CA SER A 171 -50.48 27.85 -60.74
C SER A 171 -50.35 29.36 -61.07
N SER A 172 -51.24 29.81 -61.95
CA SER A 172 -51.97 31.11 -61.99
C SER A 172 -51.25 32.43 -61.66
N LEU A 173 -51.07 33.26 -62.71
CA LEU A 173 -51.08 34.73 -62.62
C LEU A 173 -52.53 35.26 -62.49
N PRO A 174 -52.80 36.32 -61.70
CA PRO A 174 -54.01 37.10 -61.82
C PRO A 174 -53.86 38.23 -62.84
N ARG A 175 -54.86 38.31 -63.73
CA ARG A 175 -55.09 39.36 -64.73
C ARG A 175 -55.93 40.48 -64.11
N ALA A 176 -55.54 41.73 -64.35
CA ALA A 176 -56.36 42.93 -64.16
C ALA A 176 -55.99 43.97 -65.24
N PRO A 177 -56.77 45.05 -65.45
CA PRO A 177 -57.79 45.10 -66.50
C PRO A 177 -57.39 46.02 -67.66
N HIS A 178 -57.89 45.70 -68.85
CA HIS A 178 -57.81 46.58 -70.02
C HIS A 178 -58.73 47.79 -69.83
N SER A 179 -58.16 48.99 -69.69
CA SER A 179 -58.88 50.24 -69.93
C SER A 179 -58.76 50.60 -71.41
N VAL A 180 -59.91 50.67 -72.08
CA VAL A 180 -60.04 51.20 -73.43
C VAL A 180 -59.99 52.72 -73.33
N ALA A 181 -58.80 53.30 -73.56
CA ALA A 181 -58.65 54.74 -73.75
C ALA A 181 -58.85 55.06 -75.25
N LYS A 182 -59.85 55.90 -75.51
CA LYS A 182 -60.22 56.44 -76.82
C LYS A 182 -59.02 57.10 -77.50
N SER A 183 -58.73 56.63 -78.70
CA SER A 183 -57.85 57.28 -79.68
C SER A 183 -58.43 58.64 -80.07
N SER A 184 -57.89 59.70 -79.49
CA SER A 184 -58.13 61.08 -79.91
C SER A 184 -57.13 61.45 -81.01
N HIS A 185 -57.68 61.68 -82.21
CA HIS A 185 -57.21 62.56 -83.29
C HIS A 185 -55.72 62.92 -83.35
N SER A 186 -55.04 62.31 -84.32
CA SER A 186 -53.78 62.78 -84.90
C SER A 186 -53.99 64.11 -85.65
N ILE A 187 -53.47 65.20 -85.09
CA ILE A 187 -53.26 66.46 -85.81
C ILE A 187 -51.76 66.57 -86.09
N PRO A 188 -51.31 66.71 -87.35
CA PRO A 188 -49.92 66.97 -87.66
C PRO A 188 -49.65 68.47 -87.54
N THR A 189 -48.79 68.84 -86.59
CA THR A 189 -48.26 70.21 -86.48
C THR A 189 -46.76 70.22 -86.69
N GLN A 190 -46.36 71.15 -87.54
CA GLN A 190 -45.05 71.31 -88.14
C GLN A 190 -43.97 71.65 -87.11
N THR A 191 -42.76 71.20 -87.44
CA THR A 191 -41.49 71.35 -86.75
C THR A 191 -41.09 72.83 -86.62
N THR A 192 -40.98 73.33 -85.39
CA THR A 192 -40.21 74.55 -85.09
C THR A 192 -39.36 74.31 -83.84
N GLY A 193 -38.05 74.12 -84.05
CA GLY A 193 -36.96 74.36 -83.09
C GLY A 193 -37.09 73.73 -81.70
N LEU A 194 -37.02 72.40 -81.60
CA LEU A 194 -36.82 71.73 -80.31
C LEU A 194 -35.33 71.71 -79.95
N SER A 195 -35.01 72.35 -78.83
CA SER A 195 -33.84 72.02 -78.01
C SER A 195 -33.69 70.50 -77.91
N LEU A 196 -32.52 69.96 -78.27
CA LEU A 196 -32.14 68.54 -78.20
C LEU A 196 -31.95 68.07 -76.74
N GLY A 197 -32.77 68.56 -75.81
CA GLY A 197 -32.75 68.22 -74.40
C GLY A 197 -33.87 67.23 -74.05
N PRO A 198 -33.64 66.34 -73.05
CA PRO A 198 -34.71 65.54 -72.48
C PRO A 198 -35.77 66.46 -71.86
N CYS A 199 -37.02 66.01 -71.82
CA CYS A 199 -38.08 66.70 -71.11
C CYS A 199 -37.78 66.77 -69.60
N ASP A 200 -38.27 67.77 -68.85
CA ASP A 200 -38.00 67.88 -67.40
C ASP A 200 -38.45 66.62 -66.63
N THR A 201 -39.55 65.99 -67.04
CA THR A 201 -40.01 64.71 -66.48
C THR A 201 -39.03 63.57 -66.75
N CYS A 202 -38.39 63.58 -67.92
CA CYS A 202 -37.41 62.59 -68.37
C CYS A 202 -36.10 62.76 -67.58
N ALA A 203 -35.67 64.00 -67.37
CA ALA A 203 -34.51 64.33 -66.54
C ALA A 203 -34.73 63.96 -65.07
N GLY A 204 -35.92 64.25 -64.52
CA GLY A 204 -36.30 63.83 -63.17
C GLY A 204 -36.34 62.31 -62.99
N ALA A 205 -36.87 61.58 -63.98
CA ALA A 205 -36.87 60.11 -63.98
C ALA A 205 -35.45 59.52 -64.04
N GLN A 206 -34.55 60.10 -64.85
CA GLN A 206 -33.15 59.68 -64.92
C GLN A 206 -32.40 59.98 -63.60
N ALA A 207 -32.62 61.14 -62.98
CA ALA A 207 -32.01 61.47 -61.69
C ALA A 207 -32.43 60.48 -60.58
N SER A 208 -33.72 60.15 -60.49
CA SER A 208 -34.23 59.15 -59.54
C SER A 208 -33.62 57.76 -59.80
N LEU A 209 -33.45 57.38 -61.07
CA LEU A 209 -32.79 56.11 -61.43
C LEU A 209 -31.33 56.07 -60.96
N HIS A 210 -30.58 57.16 -61.10
CA HIS A 210 -29.21 57.27 -60.59
C HIS A 210 -29.16 57.11 -59.06
N GLU A 211 -30.08 57.73 -58.32
CA GLU A 211 -30.17 57.59 -56.86
C GLU A 211 -30.47 56.14 -56.42
N VAL A 212 -31.49 55.52 -57.03
CA VAL A 212 -31.85 54.12 -56.76
C VAL A 212 -30.67 53.19 -57.05
N SER A 213 -29.91 53.48 -58.11
CA SER A 213 -28.77 52.64 -58.50
C SER A 213 -27.59 52.80 -57.55
N LYS A 214 -27.32 54.02 -57.06
CA LYS A 214 -26.34 54.22 -55.97
C LYS A 214 -26.73 53.44 -54.72
N ALA A 215 -28.02 53.40 -54.37
CA ALA A 215 -28.50 52.60 -53.25
C ALA A 215 -28.30 51.10 -53.48
N ILE A 216 -28.60 50.58 -54.67
CA ILE A 216 -28.39 49.16 -55.01
C ILE A 216 -26.89 48.81 -54.99
N THR A 217 -26.03 49.65 -55.57
CA THR A 217 -24.58 49.48 -55.53
C THR A 217 -24.04 49.46 -54.09
N SER A 218 -24.53 50.37 -53.24
CA SER A 218 -24.18 50.41 -51.80
C SER A 218 -24.60 49.14 -51.06
N ILE A 219 -25.81 48.63 -51.32
CA ILE A 219 -26.28 47.36 -50.76
C ILE A 219 -25.37 46.22 -51.18
N CYS A 220 -25.07 46.10 -52.48
CA CYS A 220 -24.15 45.09 -53.00
C CYS A 220 -22.76 45.17 -52.33
N GLN A 221 -22.18 46.37 -52.20
CA GLN A 221 -20.89 46.56 -51.54
C GLN A 221 -20.93 46.16 -50.06
N SER A 222 -21.96 46.58 -49.32
CA SER A 222 -22.11 46.26 -47.88
C SER A 222 -22.27 44.77 -47.61
N GLN A 223 -22.85 44.02 -48.55
CA GLN A 223 -23.06 42.58 -48.47
C GLN A 223 -21.97 41.77 -49.20
N ASN A 224 -20.90 42.42 -49.67
CA ASN A 224 -19.83 41.81 -50.49
C ASN A 224 -20.35 41.06 -51.74
N ILE A 225 -21.42 41.55 -52.36
CA ILE A 225 -22.01 41.03 -53.60
C ILE A 225 -21.46 41.83 -54.79
N PRO A 226 -21.04 41.19 -55.90
CA PRO A 226 -20.62 41.91 -57.09
C PRO A 226 -21.78 42.72 -57.72
N SER A 227 -21.58 44.03 -57.90
CA SER A 227 -22.50 44.92 -58.60
C SER A 227 -22.10 45.09 -60.06
N ALA A 228 -23.05 44.88 -60.97
CA ALA A 228 -22.91 45.15 -62.38
C ALA A 228 -23.34 46.58 -62.75
N LEU A 229 -24.25 47.18 -61.96
CA LEU A 229 -24.54 48.61 -62.03
C LEU A 229 -23.33 49.47 -61.70
N SER A 230 -22.52 49.12 -60.69
CA SER A 230 -21.29 49.85 -60.35
C SER A 230 -20.35 49.97 -61.54
N ARG A 231 -20.15 48.86 -62.27
CA ARG A 231 -19.28 48.83 -63.46
C ARG A 231 -19.85 49.59 -64.64
N PHE A 232 -21.17 49.53 -64.82
CA PHE A 232 -21.84 50.27 -65.89
C PHE A 232 -21.87 51.77 -65.61
N GLN A 233 -22.05 52.18 -64.36
CA GLN A 233 -22.00 53.58 -63.93
C GLN A 233 -20.62 54.20 -64.21
N GLU A 234 -19.54 53.52 -63.83
CA GLU A 234 -18.18 53.96 -64.13
C GLU A 234 -17.96 54.14 -65.65
N MET A 235 -18.44 53.20 -66.47
CA MET A 235 -18.33 53.25 -67.93
C MET A 235 -19.15 54.39 -68.57
N VAL A 236 -20.35 54.65 -68.06
CA VAL A 236 -21.27 55.67 -68.59
C VAL A 236 -20.85 57.09 -68.18
N GLU A 237 -20.37 57.25 -66.93
CA GLU A 237 -19.80 58.51 -66.44
C GLU A 237 -18.53 58.89 -67.20
N GLU A 238 -17.68 57.92 -67.57
CA GLU A 238 -16.49 58.15 -68.42
C GLU A 238 -16.82 58.48 -69.88
N ALA A 239 -17.83 57.83 -70.48
CA ALA A 239 -18.11 57.93 -71.91
C ALA A 239 -18.97 59.15 -72.31
N THR A 240 -19.89 59.59 -71.45
CA THR A 240 -21.00 60.46 -71.90
C THR A 240 -20.84 61.92 -71.46
N GLY A 241 -20.16 62.21 -70.34
CA GLY A 241 -19.92 63.58 -69.82
C GLY A 241 -21.16 64.45 -69.57
N ARG A 242 -22.36 64.01 -69.99
CA ARG A 242 -23.67 64.65 -69.89
C ARG A 242 -24.60 63.72 -69.12
N ASN A 243 -25.36 64.32 -68.20
CA ASN A 243 -26.37 63.68 -67.34
C ASN A 243 -27.62 63.17 -68.10
N THR A 244 -27.48 62.76 -69.36
CA THR A 244 -28.62 62.34 -70.17
C THR A 244 -28.34 61.03 -70.86
N LEU A 245 -29.03 59.98 -70.41
CA LEU A 245 -28.91 58.62 -70.95
C LEU A 245 -29.72 58.49 -72.24
N SER A 246 -29.18 57.79 -73.24
CA SER A 246 -29.93 57.41 -74.43
C SER A 246 -30.98 56.33 -74.11
N ALA A 247 -31.94 56.11 -75.01
CA ALA A 247 -32.92 55.04 -74.83
C ALA A 247 -32.25 53.65 -74.71
N THR A 248 -31.15 53.44 -75.42
CA THR A 248 -30.34 52.21 -75.34
C THR A 248 -29.67 52.08 -73.98
N ASP A 249 -29.05 53.15 -73.48
CA ASP A 249 -28.40 53.16 -72.15
C ASP A 249 -29.43 52.90 -71.04
N MET A 250 -30.63 53.49 -71.15
CA MET A 250 -31.74 53.23 -70.22
C MET A 250 -32.16 51.76 -70.21
N SER A 251 -32.24 51.11 -71.38
CA SER A 251 -32.57 49.68 -71.46
C SER A 251 -31.47 48.79 -70.88
N TYR A 252 -30.20 49.12 -71.11
CA TYR A 252 -29.07 48.37 -70.57
C TYR A 252 -28.99 48.57 -69.05
N TRP A 253 -29.19 49.79 -68.57
CA TRP A 253 -29.27 50.14 -67.15
C TRP A 253 -30.31 49.29 -66.43
N ALA A 254 -31.53 49.22 -66.96
CA ALA A 254 -32.59 48.40 -66.40
C ALA A 254 -32.18 46.91 -66.32
N SER A 255 -31.43 46.42 -67.31
CA SER A 255 -30.91 45.05 -67.30
C SER A 255 -29.83 44.82 -66.23
N GLU A 256 -28.90 45.76 -66.03
CA GLU A 256 -27.88 45.67 -64.98
C GLU A 256 -28.48 45.81 -63.58
N GLN A 257 -29.46 46.71 -63.42
CA GLN A 257 -30.23 46.84 -62.20
C GLN A 257 -30.98 45.55 -61.85
N SER A 258 -31.60 44.91 -62.83
CA SER A 258 -32.28 43.64 -62.64
C SER A 258 -31.32 42.52 -62.23
N LYS A 259 -30.11 42.47 -62.80
CA LYS A 259 -29.07 41.51 -62.41
C LYS A 259 -28.64 41.70 -60.95
N ASP A 260 -28.42 42.93 -60.52
CA ASP A 260 -27.98 43.22 -59.14
C ASP A 260 -29.09 42.88 -58.13
N LEU A 261 -30.34 43.25 -58.42
CA LEU A 261 -31.49 42.86 -57.60
C LEU A 261 -31.68 41.33 -57.54
N SER A 262 -31.44 40.62 -58.65
CA SER A 262 -31.46 39.15 -58.66
C SER A 262 -30.36 38.54 -57.79
N ARG A 263 -29.14 39.08 -57.83
CA ARG A 263 -28.05 38.63 -56.96
C ARG A 263 -28.35 38.88 -55.48
N ILE A 264 -28.89 40.06 -55.14
CA ILE A 264 -29.33 40.41 -53.78
C ILE A 264 -30.42 39.43 -53.31
N SER A 265 -31.44 39.19 -54.15
CA SER A 265 -32.52 38.26 -53.84
C SER A 265 -31.99 36.84 -53.59
N LYS A 266 -31.08 36.35 -54.43
CA LYS A 266 -30.43 35.04 -54.25
C LYS A 266 -29.61 34.99 -52.95
N HIS A 267 -28.86 36.03 -52.63
CA HIS A 267 -28.08 36.10 -51.39
C HIS A 267 -28.98 36.08 -50.15
N LEU A 268 -30.06 36.87 -50.15
CA LEU A 268 -31.06 36.87 -49.08
C LEU A 268 -31.71 35.48 -48.91
N GLN A 269 -32.06 34.82 -50.02
CA GLN A 269 -32.62 33.47 -49.98
C GLN A 269 -31.62 32.46 -49.40
N MET A 270 -30.34 32.53 -49.80
CA MET A 270 -29.28 31.70 -49.23
C MET A 270 -29.13 31.93 -47.72
N LEU A 271 -29.14 33.18 -47.25
CA LEU A 271 -29.04 33.49 -45.82
C LEU A 271 -30.25 32.95 -45.05
N LEU A 272 -31.46 33.16 -45.57
CA LEU A 272 -32.70 32.63 -44.99
C LEU A 272 -32.65 31.10 -44.85
N GLN A 273 -32.10 30.39 -45.84
CA GLN A 273 -31.94 28.94 -45.79
C GLN A 273 -30.98 28.46 -44.70
N HIS A 274 -30.06 29.31 -44.20
CA HIS A 274 -29.14 28.96 -43.11
C HIS A 274 -29.71 29.23 -41.71
N VAL A 275 -30.79 30.01 -41.60
CA VAL A 275 -31.36 30.39 -40.30
C VAL A 275 -31.92 29.16 -39.57
N ASP A 276 -32.65 28.29 -40.27
CA ASP A 276 -33.28 27.12 -39.65
C ASP A 276 -32.26 26.06 -39.17
N PRO A 277 -31.21 25.72 -39.95
CA PRO A 277 -30.11 24.90 -39.46
C PRO A 277 -29.46 25.44 -38.19
N LEU A 278 -29.13 26.74 -38.16
CA LEU A 278 -28.50 27.37 -36.99
C LEU A 278 -29.42 27.36 -35.76
N LYS A 279 -30.72 27.56 -35.94
CA LYS A 279 -31.69 27.41 -34.86
C LYS A 279 -31.74 25.98 -34.33
N SER A 280 -31.69 24.98 -35.21
CA SER A 280 -31.69 23.57 -34.79
C SER A 280 -30.42 23.18 -34.05
N GLU A 281 -29.24 23.64 -34.51
CA GLU A 281 -27.96 23.42 -33.80
C GLU A 281 -27.95 24.11 -32.44
N LEU A 282 -28.53 25.31 -32.32
CA LEU A 282 -28.65 26.02 -31.05
C LEU A 282 -29.55 25.25 -30.07
N GLU A 283 -30.70 24.76 -30.52
CA GLU A 283 -31.61 23.96 -29.70
C GLU A 283 -30.96 22.64 -29.26
N GLU A 284 -30.19 21.99 -30.13
CA GLU A 284 -29.43 20.79 -29.78
C GLU A 284 -28.34 21.08 -28.75
N SER A 285 -27.58 22.17 -28.93
CA SER A 285 -26.56 22.58 -27.97
C SER A 285 -27.15 22.94 -26.61
N GLU A 286 -28.34 23.54 -26.57
CA GLU A 286 -29.05 23.85 -25.33
C GLU A 286 -29.47 22.57 -24.60
N LYS A 287 -30.02 21.59 -25.32
CA LYS A 287 -30.34 20.26 -24.77
C LYS A 287 -29.10 19.56 -24.21
N GLN A 288 -27.97 19.62 -24.91
CA GLN A 288 -26.70 19.05 -24.42
C GLN A 288 -26.20 19.75 -23.15
N LYS A 289 -26.33 21.09 -23.08
CA LYS A 289 -25.98 21.86 -21.87
C LYS A 289 -26.84 21.43 -20.68
N ASP A 290 -28.15 21.28 -20.88
CA ASP A 290 -29.07 20.87 -19.82
C ASP A 290 -28.78 19.44 -19.34
N GLU A 291 -28.48 18.53 -20.25
CA GLU A 291 -28.08 17.15 -19.91
C GLU A 291 -26.76 17.13 -19.12
N LEU A 292 -25.74 17.88 -19.55
CA LEU A 292 -24.48 17.99 -18.81
C LEU A 292 -24.68 18.63 -17.43
N GLN A 293 -25.53 19.65 -17.34
CA GLN A 293 -25.86 20.30 -16.06
C GLN A 293 -26.50 19.32 -15.09
N LYS A 294 -27.45 18.50 -15.57
CA LYS A 294 -28.07 17.43 -14.79
C LYS A 294 -27.05 16.39 -14.31
N GLN A 295 -26.13 15.96 -15.19
CA GLN A 295 -25.07 15.01 -14.81
C GLN A 295 -24.16 15.59 -13.73
N VAL A 296 -23.80 16.87 -13.82
CA VAL A 296 -23.00 17.55 -12.79
C VAL A 296 -23.74 17.59 -11.44
N GLU A 297 -25.05 17.85 -11.45
CA GLU A 297 -25.88 17.82 -10.24
C GLU A 297 -25.95 16.41 -9.64
N ASP A 298 -26.16 15.38 -10.46
CA ASP A 298 -26.20 13.97 -10.03
C ASP A 298 -24.84 13.54 -9.42
N PHE A 299 -23.71 13.88 -10.07
CA PHE A 299 -22.38 13.60 -9.53
C PHE A 299 -22.10 14.37 -8.24
N SER A 300 -22.57 15.62 -8.14
CA SER A 300 -22.44 16.42 -6.92
C SER A 300 -23.17 15.78 -5.74
N GLN A 301 -24.40 15.29 -5.97
CA GLN A 301 -25.18 14.57 -4.96
C GLN A 301 -24.49 13.26 -4.56
N LEU A 302 -24.02 12.48 -5.52
CA LEU A 302 -23.34 11.21 -5.26
C LEU A 302 -22.05 11.41 -4.45
N LEU A 303 -21.27 12.43 -4.82
CA LEU A 303 -20.06 12.83 -4.11
C LEU A 303 -20.36 13.27 -2.68
N GLN A 304 -21.47 13.97 -2.45
CA GLN A 304 -21.88 14.39 -1.11
C GLN A 304 -22.23 13.18 -0.23
N VAL A 305 -23.01 12.23 -0.76
CA VAL A 305 -23.34 10.98 -0.07
C VAL A 305 -22.09 10.16 0.24
N GLU A 306 -21.14 10.07 -0.71
CA GLU A 306 -19.86 9.38 -0.49
C GLU A 306 -19.04 10.05 0.63
N LYS A 307 -18.95 11.39 0.63
CA LYS A 307 -18.26 12.15 1.69
C LYS A 307 -18.87 11.89 3.07
N GLU A 308 -20.19 11.90 3.18
CA GLU A 308 -20.91 11.65 4.42
C GLU A 308 -20.70 10.21 4.91
N THR A 309 -20.79 9.24 4.00
CA THR A 309 -20.52 7.83 4.29
C THR A 309 -19.09 7.63 4.78
N HIS A 310 -18.13 8.24 4.10
CA HIS A 310 -16.72 8.12 4.45
C HIS A 310 -16.40 8.82 5.79
N ALA A 311 -17.06 9.95 6.08
CA ALA A 311 -16.95 10.63 7.37
C ALA A 311 -17.53 9.79 8.52
N GLN A 312 -18.66 9.12 8.28
CA GLN A 312 -19.28 8.23 9.26
C GLN A 312 -18.40 7.02 9.55
N GLN A 313 -17.85 6.38 8.50
CA GLN A 313 -16.92 5.26 8.66
C GLN A 313 -15.66 5.66 9.43
N ARG A 314 -15.11 6.85 9.20
CA ARG A 314 -13.97 7.35 9.99
C ARG A 314 -14.32 7.52 11.46
N LYS A 315 -15.47 8.11 11.78
CA LYS A 315 -15.93 8.27 13.18
C LYS A 315 -16.12 6.92 13.87
N GLU A 316 -16.65 5.93 13.17
CA GLU A 316 -16.83 4.58 13.71
C GLU A 316 -15.48 3.87 13.92
N ALA A 317 -14.58 3.96 12.94
CA ALA A 317 -13.23 3.41 13.06
C ALA A 317 -12.44 4.05 14.22
N GLU A 318 -12.56 5.37 14.39
CA GLU A 318 -11.93 6.11 15.49
C GLU A 318 -12.46 5.65 16.86
N LYS A 319 -13.79 5.52 17.02
CA LYS A 319 -14.40 4.99 18.24
C LYS A 319 -13.95 3.55 18.53
N ASN A 320 -13.93 2.70 17.50
CA ASN A 320 -13.48 1.31 17.65
C ASN A 320 -11.99 1.25 18.06
N LEU A 321 -11.17 2.12 17.49
CA LEU A 321 -9.75 2.24 17.85
C LEU A 321 -9.58 2.74 19.29
N GLU A 322 -10.38 3.70 19.74
CA GLU A 322 -10.36 4.20 21.12
C GLU A 322 -10.72 3.09 22.13
N VAL A 323 -11.77 2.31 21.85
CA VAL A 323 -12.15 1.15 22.68
C VAL A 323 -11.01 0.13 22.73
N LYS A 324 -10.43 -0.23 21.58
CA LYS A 324 -9.31 -1.18 21.50
C LYS A 324 -8.07 -0.68 22.24
N ASN A 325 -7.78 0.61 22.16
CA ASN A 325 -6.65 1.20 22.87
C ASN A 325 -6.88 1.15 24.39
N LYS A 326 -8.10 1.42 24.86
CA LYS A 326 -8.45 1.26 26.27
C LYS A 326 -8.29 -0.19 26.75
N GLU A 327 -8.81 -1.16 26.01
CA GLU A 327 -8.65 -2.60 26.32
C GLU A 327 -7.17 -3.01 26.36
N TYR A 328 -6.37 -2.51 25.42
CA TYR A 328 -4.94 -2.74 25.38
C TYR A 328 -4.22 -2.18 26.61
N LEU A 329 -4.50 -0.92 26.98
CA LEU A 329 -3.92 -0.29 28.16
C LEU A 329 -4.28 -1.04 29.44
N GLU A 330 -5.53 -1.49 29.58
CA GLU A 330 -5.95 -2.31 30.71
C GLU A 330 -5.24 -3.67 30.74
N ALA A 331 -5.02 -4.31 29.59
CA ALA A 331 -4.27 -5.56 29.50
C ALA A 331 -2.80 -5.38 29.87
N VAL A 332 -2.17 -4.29 29.41
CA VAL A 332 -0.80 -3.95 29.77
C VAL A 332 -0.67 -3.72 31.27
N ALA A 333 -1.57 -2.93 31.87
CA ALA A 333 -1.54 -2.68 33.32
C ALA A 333 -1.66 -3.98 34.14
N ARG A 334 -2.53 -4.92 33.73
CA ARG A 334 -2.63 -6.25 34.35
C ARG A 334 -1.33 -7.04 34.25
N LEU A 335 -0.72 -7.09 33.06
CA LEU A 335 0.53 -7.80 32.84
C LEU A 335 1.70 -7.19 33.63
N GLU A 336 1.72 -5.87 33.78
CA GLU A 336 2.72 -5.19 34.61
C GLU A 336 2.59 -5.55 36.08
N GLN A 337 1.37 -5.59 36.59
CA GLN A 337 1.08 -6.06 37.94
C GLN A 337 1.51 -7.52 38.13
N ASP A 338 1.10 -8.42 37.25
CA ASP A 338 1.46 -9.85 37.32
C ASP A 338 2.98 -10.05 37.28
N LYS A 339 3.68 -9.29 36.44
CA LYS A 339 5.15 -9.31 36.36
C LYS A 339 5.78 -8.92 37.69
N ASP A 340 5.28 -7.88 38.34
CA ASP A 340 5.82 -7.42 39.61
C ASP A 340 5.48 -8.37 40.77
N ASP A 341 4.31 -9.01 40.74
CA ASP A 341 3.92 -10.06 41.68
C ASP A 341 4.83 -11.28 41.56
N LEU A 342 5.08 -11.74 40.33
CA LEU A 342 6.02 -12.84 40.05
C LEU A 342 7.44 -12.51 40.48
N ARG A 343 7.91 -11.28 40.27
CA ARG A 343 9.23 -10.82 40.75
C ARG A 343 9.34 -10.89 42.27
N ARG A 344 8.30 -10.43 43.00
CA ARG A 344 8.27 -10.53 44.46
C ARG A 344 8.27 -12.00 44.92
N GLY A 345 7.47 -12.85 44.26
CA GLY A 345 7.46 -14.28 44.53
C GLY A 345 8.81 -14.97 44.30
N ALA A 346 9.51 -14.62 43.22
CA ALA A 346 10.83 -15.14 42.91
C ALA A 346 11.86 -14.74 43.98
N ALA A 347 11.89 -13.48 44.41
CA ALA A 347 12.79 -13.00 45.46
C ALA A 347 12.57 -13.74 46.79
N LEU A 348 11.31 -13.96 47.19
CA LEU A 348 10.97 -14.71 48.40
C LEU A 348 11.40 -16.18 48.33
N LEU A 349 11.27 -16.82 47.16
CA LEU A 349 11.74 -18.18 46.95
C LEU A 349 13.27 -18.28 47.02
N GLU A 350 13.98 -17.31 46.46
CA GLU A 350 15.44 -17.25 46.49
C GLU A 350 15.99 -17.03 47.91
N GLU A 351 15.33 -16.19 48.71
CA GLU A 351 15.62 -16.03 50.13
C GLU A 351 15.45 -17.34 50.91
N ARG A 352 14.30 -18.03 50.74
CA ARG A 352 14.04 -19.32 51.38
C ARG A 352 15.02 -20.40 50.96
N PHE A 353 15.38 -20.43 49.68
CA PHE A 353 16.36 -21.37 49.15
C PHE A 353 17.74 -21.13 49.78
N SER A 354 18.15 -19.88 49.93
CA SER A 354 19.40 -19.51 50.59
C SER A 354 19.41 -19.93 52.05
N ALA A 355 18.32 -19.66 52.79
CA ALA A 355 18.18 -20.07 54.18
C ALA A 355 18.25 -21.60 54.36
N LEU A 356 17.58 -22.36 53.49
CA LEU A 356 17.64 -23.83 53.52
C LEU A 356 19.03 -24.36 53.18
N LYS A 357 19.75 -23.70 52.28
CA LYS A 357 21.13 -24.06 51.93
C LYS A 357 22.08 -23.82 53.11
N GLU A 358 21.91 -22.70 53.83
CA GLU A 358 22.64 -22.42 55.06
C GLU A 358 22.32 -23.43 56.16
N GLU A 359 21.04 -23.76 56.37
CA GLU A 359 20.64 -24.78 57.33
C GLU A 359 21.23 -26.15 56.97
N LEU A 360 21.18 -26.54 55.70
CA LEU A 360 21.77 -27.79 55.23
C LEU A 360 23.28 -27.85 55.51
N ALA A 361 24.00 -26.75 55.24
CA ALA A 361 25.43 -26.66 55.53
C ALA A 361 25.71 -26.76 57.04
N ALA A 362 24.91 -26.10 57.87
CA ALA A 362 25.03 -26.19 59.33
C ALA A 362 24.77 -27.62 59.85
N LYS A 363 23.76 -28.32 59.30
CA LYS A 363 23.49 -29.73 59.64
C LYS A 363 24.62 -30.65 59.19
N GLN A 364 25.19 -30.43 58.00
CA GLN A 364 26.34 -31.20 57.52
C GLN A 364 27.56 -31.02 58.41
N ALA A 365 27.87 -29.78 58.83
CA ALA A 365 28.96 -29.51 59.76
C ALA A 365 28.75 -30.22 61.11
N ALA A 366 27.53 -30.14 61.68
CA ALA A 366 27.20 -30.83 62.93
C ALA A 366 27.34 -32.36 62.82
N VAL A 367 26.95 -32.95 61.68
CA VAL A 367 27.14 -34.39 61.44
C VAL A 367 28.62 -34.75 61.39
N GLN A 368 29.45 -33.95 60.71
CA GLN A 368 30.90 -34.16 60.66
C GLN A 368 31.54 -34.08 62.05
N GLU A 369 31.14 -33.11 62.88
CA GLU A 369 31.61 -33.01 64.28
C GLU A 369 31.20 -34.24 65.10
N LEU A 370 29.96 -34.72 64.93
CA LEU A 370 29.48 -35.95 65.59
C LEU A 370 30.25 -37.20 65.13
N GLU A 371 30.62 -37.28 63.85
CA GLU A 371 31.46 -38.36 63.35
C GLU A 371 32.86 -38.32 63.96
N VAL A 372 33.47 -37.13 64.05
CA VAL A 372 34.79 -36.95 64.70
C VAL A 372 34.70 -37.36 66.17
N THR A 373 33.75 -36.83 66.93
CA THR A 373 33.58 -37.18 68.36
C THR A 373 33.30 -38.66 68.59
N LYS A 374 32.53 -39.31 67.71
CA LYS A 374 32.35 -40.77 67.73
C LYS A 374 33.69 -41.50 67.56
N THR A 375 34.52 -41.08 66.59
CA THR A 375 35.83 -41.71 66.36
C THR A 375 36.80 -41.51 67.52
N THR A 376 36.83 -40.32 68.14
CA THR A 376 37.68 -40.04 69.30
C THR A 376 37.26 -40.88 70.50
N LEU A 377 35.96 -40.94 70.80
CA LEU A 377 35.43 -41.76 71.90
C LEU A 377 35.71 -43.25 71.71
N LEU A 378 35.63 -43.76 70.46
CA LEU A 378 36.01 -45.15 70.17
C LEU A 378 37.49 -45.41 70.43
N GLU A 379 38.36 -44.45 70.13
CA GLU A 379 39.80 -44.58 70.38
C GLU A 379 40.15 -44.44 71.87
N GLU A 380 39.51 -43.52 72.58
CA GLU A 380 39.59 -43.43 74.05
C GLU A 380 39.12 -44.72 74.72
N MET A 381 38.02 -45.33 74.24
CA MET A 381 37.54 -46.62 74.72
C MET A 381 38.58 -47.74 74.48
N ARG A 382 39.25 -47.77 73.32
CA ARG A 382 40.32 -48.75 73.05
C ARG A 382 41.50 -48.56 73.99
N THR A 383 42.00 -47.33 74.12
CA THR A 383 43.16 -47.01 74.96
C THR A 383 42.88 -47.27 76.45
N THR A 384 41.69 -46.92 76.95
CA THR A 384 41.27 -47.24 78.33
C THR A 384 41.14 -48.74 78.56
N MET A 385 40.64 -49.51 77.59
CA MET A 385 40.58 -50.97 77.69
C MET A 385 41.98 -51.59 77.77
N VAL A 386 42.94 -51.09 76.98
CA VAL A 386 44.35 -51.49 77.05
C VAL A 386 44.94 -51.14 78.42
N ALA A 387 44.77 -49.90 78.90
CA ALA A 387 45.26 -49.49 80.21
C ALA A 387 44.66 -50.35 81.34
N ARG A 388 43.37 -50.69 81.26
CA ARG A 388 42.71 -51.59 82.22
C ARG A 388 43.32 -53.00 82.19
N SER A 389 43.62 -53.55 81.02
CA SER A 389 44.28 -54.86 80.93
C SER A 389 45.67 -54.84 81.57
N GLN A 390 46.44 -53.77 81.35
CA GLN A 390 47.75 -53.59 81.99
C GLN A 390 47.64 -53.43 83.51
N LEU A 391 46.62 -52.73 84.02
CA LEU A 391 46.37 -52.61 85.46
C LEU A 391 46.05 -53.98 86.08
N LEU A 392 45.23 -54.81 85.43
CA LEU A 392 44.95 -56.16 85.91
C LEU A 392 46.23 -57.03 85.94
N GLU A 393 47.06 -56.96 84.90
CA GLU A 393 48.36 -57.67 84.91
C GLU A 393 49.30 -57.18 86.03
N LEU A 394 49.30 -55.88 86.31
CA LEU A 394 50.09 -55.31 87.40
C LEU A 394 49.52 -55.70 88.77
N GLU A 395 48.20 -55.73 88.92
CA GLU A 395 47.51 -56.18 90.13
C GLU A 395 47.82 -57.66 90.44
N GLU A 396 47.78 -58.53 89.42
CA GLU A 396 48.21 -59.93 89.54
C GLU A 396 49.67 -60.07 89.97
N LYS A 397 50.58 -59.26 89.39
CA LYS A 397 52.00 -59.24 89.79
C LYS A 397 52.18 -58.75 91.23
N VAL A 398 51.45 -57.72 91.65
CA VAL A 398 51.49 -57.21 93.03
C VAL A 398 50.98 -58.26 94.00
N GLN A 399 49.91 -58.97 93.68
CA GLN A 399 49.40 -60.06 94.51
C GLN A 399 50.46 -61.16 94.66
N LEU A 400 51.05 -61.60 93.55
CA LEU A 400 52.13 -62.60 93.56
C LEU A 400 53.33 -62.16 94.42
N LEU A 401 53.80 -60.91 94.26
CA LEU A 401 54.90 -60.37 95.06
C LEU A 401 54.54 -60.24 96.55
N THR A 402 53.27 -59.97 96.86
CA THR A 402 52.75 -59.89 98.23
C THR A 402 52.74 -61.28 98.86
N ASP A 403 52.22 -62.29 98.17
CA ASP A 403 52.23 -63.69 98.62
C ASP A 403 53.68 -64.18 98.85
N GLN A 404 54.61 -63.83 97.94
CA GLN A 404 56.03 -64.12 98.10
C GLN A 404 56.64 -63.42 99.32
N ARG A 405 56.33 -62.14 99.54
CA ARG A 405 56.79 -61.39 100.71
C ARG A 405 56.25 -61.98 102.01
N GLU A 406 54.98 -62.37 102.05
CA GLU A 406 54.36 -63.02 103.21
C GLU A 406 55.02 -64.37 103.51
N SER A 407 55.28 -65.18 102.48
CA SER A 407 56.03 -66.43 102.61
C SER A 407 57.44 -66.19 103.17
N LEU A 408 58.20 -65.24 102.60
CA LEU A 408 59.53 -64.87 103.08
C LEU A 408 59.50 -64.30 104.50
N HIS A 409 58.47 -63.53 104.86
CA HIS A 409 58.30 -63.02 106.21
C HIS A 409 58.01 -64.17 107.19
N GLN A 410 57.19 -65.14 106.79
CA GLN A 410 56.91 -66.33 107.60
C GLN A 410 58.18 -67.17 107.79
N GLU A 411 58.97 -67.40 106.73
CA GLU A 411 60.30 -68.02 106.81
C GLU A 411 61.28 -67.24 107.70
N LEU A 412 61.29 -65.91 107.61
CA LEU A 412 62.14 -65.06 108.46
C LEU A 412 61.69 -65.13 109.93
N SER A 413 60.39 -65.19 110.19
CA SER A 413 59.84 -65.34 111.54
C SER A 413 60.20 -66.71 112.13
N THR A 414 60.09 -67.79 111.35
CA THR A 414 60.44 -69.14 111.82
C THR A 414 61.93 -69.24 112.09
N THR A 415 62.78 -68.74 111.18
CA THR A 415 64.24 -68.69 111.40
C THR A 415 64.62 -67.81 112.59
N THR A 416 63.96 -66.66 112.80
CA THR A 416 64.18 -65.81 113.99
C THR A 416 63.79 -66.54 115.27
N THR A 417 62.62 -67.20 115.32
CA THR A 417 62.24 -67.99 116.51
C THR A 417 63.16 -69.18 116.73
N GLN A 418 63.69 -69.79 115.67
CA GLN A 418 64.66 -70.88 115.77
C GLN A 418 66.02 -70.38 116.26
N LEU A 419 66.45 -69.20 115.80
CA LEU A 419 67.63 -68.51 116.30
C LEU A 419 67.46 -68.11 117.78
N GLU A 420 66.28 -67.63 118.20
CA GLU A 420 65.99 -67.33 119.60
C GLU A 420 66.00 -68.58 120.47
N LYS A 421 65.49 -69.72 119.97
CA LYS A 421 65.61 -71.02 120.64
C LYS A 421 67.07 -71.42 120.81
N GLU A 422 67.89 -71.30 119.77
CA GLU A 422 69.34 -71.56 119.83
C GLU A 422 70.06 -70.58 120.78
N LYS A 423 69.66 -69.31 120.78
CA LYS A 423 70.20 -68.33 121.74
C LYS A 423 69.83 -68.71 123.17
N ALA A 424 68.59 -69.15 123.41
CA ALA A 424 68.13 -69.60 124.72
C ALA A 424 68.82 -70.91 125.16
N THR A 425 69.10 -71.85 124.26
CA THR A 425 69.89 -73.05 124.57
C THR A 425 71.34 -72.68 124.86
N VAL A 426 71.95 -71.76 124.11
CA VAL A 426 73.30 -71.23 124.39
C VAL A 426 73.35 -70.46 125.72
N GLU A 427 72.37 -69.60 126.02
CA GLU A 427 72.25 -68.92 127.31
C GLU A 427 72.00 -69.90 128.47
N SER A 428 71.27 -71.00 128.23
CA SER A 428 71.10 -72.09 129.20
C SER A 428 72.38 -72.88 129.41
N MET A 429 73.16 -73.12 128.35
CA MET A 429 74.48 -73.74 128.42
C MET A 429 75.48 -72.85 129.18
N LEU A 430 75.47 -71.54 128.93
CA LEU A 430 76.27 -70.55 129.66
C LEU A 430 75.93 -70.53 131.16
N ARG A 431 74.64 -70.72 131.53
CA ARG A 431 74.21 -70.84 132.93
C ARG A 431 74.51 -72.20 133.60
N HIS A 432 75.05 -73.17 132.88
CA HIS A 432 75.59 -74.42 133.46
C HIS A 432 77.13 -74.39 133.60
N GLN A 433 77.75 -73.22 133.35
CA GLN A 433 79.20 -73.01 133.43
C GLN A 433 79.61 -71.94 134.46
N GLU A 434 78.65 -71.46 135.27
CA GLU A 434 78.82 -70.72 136.53
C GLU A 434 78.01 -71.43 137.62
#